data_AF-G0MEK2-F1
#
_entry.id   AF-G0MEK2-F1
#
_cell.length_a   1.000
_cell.length_b   1.000
_cell.length_c   1.000
_cell.angle_alpha   90.00
_cell.angle_beta   90.00
_cell.angle_gamma   90.00
#
_symmetry.space_group_name_H-M   'P 1'
#
loop_
_entity.id
_entity.type
_entity.pdbx_description
1 polymer ?
#
loop_
_entity_poly.entity_id
_entity_poly.type
_entity_poly.pdbx_seq_one_letter_code
_entity_poly.pdbx_strand_id
1 'polypeptide(L)'
;MSERRQELSQMLDNSLKTFTNVLLESKDLAKLTRHSKMNMPKTEVDVVMARMIENAQKKVQVKTSALIDENKICERFDELEELIKESEKMNQELGLEAGYQFVKPKRDIAYHLAETTESMLNQADAEIARLEKELEAEDEELAHRKQILKELTTVVESQQQKLWNSSGTNKA
;
A
#
# COMPACT_ATOMS: atom_id res chain seq x y z
N MET A 1 -12.18 11.10 -6.95
CA MET A 1 -12.97 10.15 -7.74
C MET A 1 -12.01 9.48 -8.69
N SER A 2 -11.91 8.16 -8.62
CA SER A 2 -11.16 7.36 -9.60
C SER A 2 -11.55 7.74 -11.03
N GLU A 3 -10.59 7.78 -11.95
CA GLU A 3 -10.81 8.02 -13.38
C GLU A 3 -11.76 6.95 -13.95
N ARG A 4 -11.56 5.69 -13.56
CA ARG A 4 -12.43 4.57 -13.96
C ARG A 4 -13.86 4.70 -13.45
N ARG A 5 -14.07 5.27 -12.25
CA ARG A 5 -15.43 5.54 -11.76
C ARG A 5 -16.14 6.56 -12.65
N GLN A 6 -15.42 7.60 -13.07
CA GLN A 6 -15.97 8.62 -13.96
C GLN A 6 -16.29 8.05 -15.34
N GLU A 7 -15.37 7.26 -15.92
CA GLU A 7 -15.61 6.56 -17.19
C GLU A 7 -16.80 5.61 -17.13
N LEU A 8 -16.92 4.82 -16.06
CA LEU A 8 -18.05 3.93 -15.86
C LEU A 8 -19.38 4.71 -15.83
N SER A 9 -19.43 5.79 -15.04
CA SER A 9 -20.63 6.64 -14.97
C SER A 9 -21.02 7.16 -16.36
N GLN A 10 -20.03 7.65 -17.13
CA GLN A 10 -20.25 8.18 -18.46
C GLN A 10 -20.73 7.10 -19.45
N MET A 11 -20.16 5.89 -19.38
CA MET A 11 -20.61 4.75 -20.20
C MET A 11 -22.05 4.34 -19.87
N LEU A 12 -22.41 4.32 -18.59
CA LEU A 12 -23.75 3.96 -18.14
C LEU A 12 -24.78 5.00 -18.60
N ASP A 13 -24.47 6.28 -18.46
CA ASP A 13 -25.34 7.37 -18.93
C ASP A 13 -25.52 7.33 -20.45
N ASN A 14 -24.44 7.12 -21.20
CA ASN A 14 -24.49 6.99 -22.65
C ASN A 14 -25.32 5.77 -23.08
N SER A 15 -25.16 4.65 -22.39
CA SER A 15 -25.93 3.42 -22.66
C SER A 15 -27.41 3.62 -22.38
N LEU A 16 -27.75 4.26 -21.26
CA LEU A 16 -29.14 4.55 -20.89
C LEU A 16 -29.79 5.53 -21.87
N LYS A 17 -29.06 6.56 -22.30
CA LYS A 17 -29.51 7.52 -23.32
C LYS A 17 -29.77 6.83 -24.65
N THR A 18 -28.86 5.95 -25.08
CA THR A 18 -29.02 5.18 -26.32
C THR A 18 -30.24 4.27 -26.25
N PHE A 19 -30.41 3.54 -25.16
CA PHE A 19 -31.58 2.71 -24.91
C PHE A 19 -32.89 3.51 -24.97
N THR A 20 -32.90 4.69 -24.34
CA THR A 20 -34.06 5.60 -24.34
C THR A 20 -34.41 6.07 -25.75
N ASN A 21 -33.42 6.47 -26.53
CA ASN A 21 -33.64 6.93 -27.91
C ASN A 21 -34.24 5.82 -28.77
N VAL A 22 -33.76 4.58 -28.63
CA VAL A 22 -34.33 3.43 -29.34
C VAL A 22 -35.80 3.21 -28.99
N LEU A 23 -36.18 3.39 -27.73
CA LEU A 23 -37.58 3.29 -27.30
C LEU A 23 -38.45 4.43 -27.86
N LEU A 24 -37.92 5.66 -27.91
CA LEU A 24 -38.62 6.83 -28.46
C LEU A 24 -38.80 6.74 -29.98
N GLU A 25 -37.84 6.17 -30.70
CA GLU A 25 -37.85 6.06 -32.16
C GLU A 25 -38.51 4.78 -32.68
N SER A 26 -38.90 3.86 -31.77
CA SER A 26 -39.48 2.57 -32.13
C SER A 26 -40.82 2.71 -32.87
N LYS A 27 -40.82 2.35 -34.16
CA LYS A 27 -42.02 2.31 -35.01
C LYS A 27 -42.95 1.14 -34.69
N ASP A 28 -42.53 0.17 -33.89
CA ASP A 28 -43.30 -1.03 -33.60
C ASP A 28 -44.49 -0.75 -32.66
N LEU A 29 -44.39 0.29 -31.84
CA LEU A 29 -45.52 0.75 -31.02
C LEU A 29 -46.60 1.48 -31.82
N ALA A 30 -46.21 2.25 -32.84
CA ALA A 30 -47.16 2.85 -33.79
C ALA A 30 -47.91 1.78 -34.61
N LYS A 31 -47.30 0.60 -34.79
CA LYS A 31 -47.99 -0.57 -35.37
C LYS A 31 -48.94 -1.22 -34.36
N LEU A 32 -48.55 -1.36 -33.10
CA LEU A 32 -49.40 -1.90 -32.02
C LEU A 32 -50.71 -1.10 -31.86
N THR A 33 -50.66 0.24 -31.92
CA THR A 33 -51.86 1.10 -31.86
C THR A 33 -52.79 0.90 -33.06
N ARG A 34 -52.24 0.65 -34.25
CA ARG A 34 -53.04 0.36 -35.46
C ARG A 34 -53.73 -1.00 -35.40
N HIS A 35 -53.13 -1.99 -34.72
CA HIS A 35 -53.65 -3.34 -34.64
C HIS A 35 -54.60 -3.57 -33.44
N SER A 36 -54.52 -2.78 -32.37
CA SER A 36 -55.24 -3.06 -31.11
C SER A 36 -56.71 -2.63 -31.09
N LYS A 37 -57.27 -2.02 -32.15
CA LYS A 37 -58.59 -1.37 -32.14
C LYS A 37 -58.79 -0.41 -30.95
N MET A 38 -57.70 0.11 -30.36
CA MET A 38 -57.80 1.10 -29.30
C MET A 38 -58.29 2.41 -29.91
N ASN A 39 -59.54 2.80 -29.61
CA ASN A 39 -60.08 4.13 -29.86
C ASN A 39 -59.48 5.15 -28.86
N MET A 40 -58.16 5.23 -28.82
CA MET A 40 -57.44 6.11 -27.90
C MET A 40 -56.79 7.24 -28.71
N PRO A 41 -56.97 8.52 -28.32
CA PRO A 41 -56.28 9.63 -28.95
C PRO A 41 -54.76 9.43 -28.93
N LYS A 42 -54.08 9.80 -30.02
CA LYS A 42 -52.61 9.70 -30.12
C LYS A 42 -51.89 10.32 -28.91
N THR A 43 -52.42 11.44 -28.41
CA THR A 43 -51.91 12.14 -27.23
C THR A 43 -51.93 11.31 -25.96
N GLU A 44 -52.95 10.49 -25.75
CA GLU A 44 -53.04 9.61 -24.57
C GLU A 44 -52.05 8.44 -24.68
N VAL A 45 -51.88 7.90 -25.90
CA VAL A 45 -50.88 6.85 -26.17
C VAL A 45 -49.46 7.39 -25.96
N ASP A 46 -49.18 8.60 -26.42
CA ASP A 46 -47.87 9.27 -26.22
C ASP A 46 -47.58 9.50 -24.73
N VAL A 47 -48.59 9.86 -23.91
CA VAL A 47 -48.45 10.01 -22.45
C VAL A 47 -48.17 8.68 -21.76
N VAL A 48 -48.87 7.61 -22.15
CA VAL A 48 -48.61 6.27 -21.61
C VAL A 48 -47.20 5.80 -21.98
N MET A 49 -46.76 6.06 -23.21
CA MET A 49 -45.40 5.72 -23.67
C MET A 49 -44.32 6.48 -22.89
N ALA A 50 -44.48 7.80 -22.73
CA ALA A 50 -43.54 8.60 -21.95
C ALA A 50 -43.39 8.04 -20.52
N ARG A 51 -44.52 7.68 -19.88
CA ARG A 51 -44.52 7.08 -18.54
C ARG A 51 -43.87 5.68 -18.51
N MET A 52 -44.06 4.86 -19.53
CA MET A 52 -43.41 3.54 -19.63
C MET A 52 -41.90 3.66 -19.80
N ILE A 53 -41.44 4.60 -20.64
CA ILE A 53 -40.02 4.88 -20.86
C ILE A 53 -39.38 5.38 -19.57
N GLU A 54 -39.99 6.35 -18.89
CA GLU A 54 -39.51 6.89 -17.61
C GLU A 54 -39.40 5.78 -16.55
N ASN A 55 -40.43 4.94 -16.42
CA ASN A 55 -40.39 3.82 -15.48
C ASN A 55 -39.31 2.79 -15.83
N ALA A 56 -39.10 2.50 -17.11
CA ALA A 56 -38.05 1.59 -17.56
C ALA A 56 -36.66 2.18 -17.24
N GLN A 57 -36.43 3.46 -17.54
CA GLN A 57 -35.18 4.16 -17.22
C GLN A 57 -34.87 4.10 -15.72
N LYS A 58 -35.85 4.49 -14.89
CA LYS A 58 -35.71 4.48 -13.43
C LYS A 58 -35.38 3.09 -12.91
N LYS A 59 -36.05 2.05 -13.42
CA LYS A 59 -35.81 0.66 -13.01
C LYS A 59 -34.42 0.17 -13.41
N VAL A 60 -33.94 0.54 -14.60
CA VAL A 60 -32.58 0.23 -15.07
C VAL A 60 -31.55 0.95 -14.19
N GLN A 61 -31.73 2.23 -13.90
CA GLN A 61 -30.84 3.00 -13.02
C GLN A 61 -30.75 2.37 -11.63
N VAL A 62 -31.90 2.13 -10.97
CA VAL A 62 -31.94 1.53 -9.63
C VAL A 62 -31.25 0.16 -9.61
N LYS A 63 -31.52 -0.69 -10.61
CA LYS A 63 -30.90 -2.02 -10.67
C LYS A 63 -29.39 -1.94 -10.95
N THR A 64 -28.96 -0.99 -11.76
CA THR A 64 -27.54 -0.76 -12.06
C THR A 64 -26.80 -0.26 -10.82
N SER A 65 -27.35 0.72 -10.10
CA SER A 65 -26.80 1.19 -8.82
C SER A 65 -26.71 0.07 -7.80
N ALA A 66 -27.77 -0.73 -7.65
CA ALA A 66 -27.74 -1.88 -6.75
C ALA A 66 -26.63 -2.88 -7.09
N LEU A 67 -26.40 -3.16 -8.38
CA LEU A 67 -25.30 -4.04 -8.81
C LEU A 67 -23.92 -3.43 -8.57
N ILE A 68 -23.77 -2.12 -8.76
CA ILE A 68 -22.52 -1.40 -8.46
C ILE A 68 -22.20 -1.51 -6.96
N ASP A 69 -23.21 -1.29 -6.11
CA ASP A 69 -23.06 -1.32 -4.65
C ASP A 69 -22.82 -2.76 -4.14
N GLU A 70 -23.61 -3.74 -4.58
CA GLU A 70 -23.46 -5.15 -4.20
C GLU A 70 -22.06 -5.70 -4.53
N ASN A 71 -21.52 -5.31 -5.67
CA ASN A 71 -20.20 -5.78 -6.12
C ASN A 71 -19.07 -4.84 -5.69
N LYS A 72 -19.38 -3.74 -4.98
CA LYS A 72 -18.41 -2.74 -4.53
C LYS A 72 -17.51 -2.25 -5.68
N ILE A 73 -18.09 -2.06 -6.87
CA ILE A 73 -17.34 -1.79 -8.10
C ILE A 73 -16.52 -0.50 -7.96
N CYS A 74 -17.09 0.50 -7.31
CA CYS A 74 -16.43 1.75 -7.02
C CYS A 74 -15.17 1.51 -6.18
N GLU A 75 -15.26 0.79 -5.07
CA GLU A 75 -14.13 0.49 -4.19
C GLU A 75 -13.06 -0.32 -4.93
N ARG A 76 -13.47 -1.32 -5.73
CA ARG A 76 -12.54 -2.11 -6.55
C ARG A 76 -11.78 -1.28 -7.58
N PHE A 77 -12.41 -0.25 -8.14
CA PHE A 77 -11.73 0.65 -9.06
C PHE A 77 -10.71 1.55 -8.37
N ASP A 78 -11.01 2.02 -7.15
CA ASP A 78 -10.04 2.77 -6.36
C ASP A 78 -8.84 1.88 -5.98
N GLU A 79 -9.11 0.67 -5.46
CA GLU A 79 -8.06 -0.33 -5.14
C GLU A 79 -7.18 -0.63 -6.36
N LEU A 80 -7.78 -0.78 -7.54
CA LEU A 80 -7.04 -1.06 -8.77
C LEU A 80 -6.16 0.13 -9.22
N GLU A 81 -6.60 1.37 -9.00
CA GLU A 81 -5.78 2.56 -9.29
C GLU A 81 -4.58 2.67 -8.35
N GLU A 82 -4.77 2.34 -7.07
CA GLU A 82 -3.66 2.28 -6.10
C GLU A 82 -2.65 1.21 -6.50
N LEU A 83 -3.11 -0.02 -6.80
CA LEU A 83 -2.23 -1.11 -7.22
C LEU A 83 -1.45 -0.81 -8.49
N ILE A 84 -2.05 -0.08 -9.44
CA ILE A 84 -1.34 0.34 -10.66
C ILE A 84 -0.26 1.36 -10.32
N LYS A 85 -0.56 2.37 -9.50
CA LYS A 85 0.43 3.36 -9.08
C LYS A 85 1.60 2.74 -8.32
N GLU A 86 1.29 1.81 -7.41
CA GLU A 86 2.31 1.06 -6.67
C GLU A 86 3.18 0.21 -7.59
N SER A 87 2.56 -0.50 -8.54
CA SER A 87 3.26 -1.32 -9.52
C SER A 87 4.15 -0.48 -10.45
N GLU A 88 3.66 0.66 -10.94
CA GLU A 88 4.43 1.58 -11.78
C GLU A 88 5.63 2.15 -11.03
N LYS A 89 5.42 2.57 -9.76
CA LYS A 89 6.49 3.07 -8.91
C LYS A 89 7.55 2.00 -8.64
N MET A 90 7.13 0.78 -8.29
CA MET A 90 8.03 -0.34 -8.05
C MET A 90 8.85 -0.69 -9.31
N ASN A 91 8.20 -0.73 -10.47
CA ASN A 91 8.90 -0.98 -11.74
C ASN A 91 9.92 0.13 -12.05
N GLN A 92 9.60 1.40 -11.77
CA GLN A 92 10.56 2.51 -11.93
C GLN A 92 11.76 2.37 -10.99
N GLU A 93 11.54 2.02 -9.72
CA GLU A 93 12.62 1.79 -8.74
C GLU A 93 13.54 0.63 -9.16
N LEU A 94 12.97 -0.42 -9.75
CA LEU A 94 13.70 -1.59 -10.22
C LEU A 94 14.29 -1.43 -11.65
N GLY A 95 14.03 -0.32 -12.33
CA GLY A 95 14.46 -0.11 -13.73
C GLY A 95 13.81 -1.07 -14.73
N LEU A 96 12.60 -1.55 -14.41
CA LEU A 96 11.84 -2.52 -15.19
C LEU A 96 10.72 -1.83 -15.99
N GLU A 97 10.36 -2.40 -17.14
CA GLU A 97 9.20 -1.94 -17.91
C GLU A 97 7.89 -2.26 -17.18
N ALA A 98 6.94 -1.32 -17.24
CA ALA A 98 5.59 -1.51 -16.69
C ALA A 98 4.82 -2.57 -17.49
N GLY A 99 4.25 -3.56 -16.79
CA GLY A 99 3.39 -4.56 -17.41
C GLY A 99 3.43 -5.93 -16.72
N TYR A 100 2.68 -6.89 -17.26
CA TYR A 100 2.70 -8.26 -16.79
C TYR A 100 4.05 -8.90 -17.11
N GLN A 101 4.93 -8.96 -16.12
CA GLN A 101 6.08 -9.86 -16.19
C GLN A 101 5.59 -11.27 -15.91
N PHE A 102 5.90 -12.19 -16.83
CA PHE A 102 5.57 -13.60 -16.66
C PHE A 102 6.12 -14.08 -15.32
N VAL A 103 5.22 -14.35 -14.37
CA VAL A 103 5.55 -14.81 -13.04
C VAL A 103 6.29 -16.13 -13.21
N LYS A 104 7.56 -16.16 -12.80
CA LYS A 104 8.33 -17.40 -12.69
C LYS A 104 8.40 -17.67 -11.19
N PRO A 105 7.46 -18.43 -10.60
CA PRO A 105 7.29 -18.50 -9.16
C PRO A 105 8.61 -18.81 -8.42
N LYS A 106 9.44 -19.69 -8.98
CA LYS A 106 10.77 -20.00 -8.43
C LYS A 106 11.74 -18.82 -8.44
N ARG A 107 11.77 -18.04 -9.52
CA ARG A 107 12.65 -16.87 -9.66
C ARG A 107 12.17 -15.72 -8.79
N ASP A 108 10.88 -15.48 -8.75
CA ASP A 108 10.32 -14.33 -8.04
C ASP A 108 10.36 -14.57 -6.52
N ILE A 109 10.13 -15.81 -6.07
CA ILE A 109 10.41 -16.22 -4.68
C ILE A 109 11.91 -16.09 -4.38
N ALA A 110 12.80 -16.53 -5.27
CA ALA A 110 14.24 -16.41 -5.05
C ALA A 110 14.70 -14.94 -4.97
N TYR A 111 14.11 -14.05 -5.78
CA TYR A 111 14.41 -12.62 -5.75
C TYR A 111 13.94 -11.97 -4.44
N HIS A 112 12.70 -12.26 -4.01
CA HIS A 112 12.19 -11.74 -2.73
C HIS A 112 12.96 -12.30 -1.53
N LEU A 113 13.39 -13.56 -1.59
CA LEU A 113 14.27 -14.16 -0.58
C LEU A 113 15.67 -13.51 -0.60
N ALA A 114 16.20 -13.17 -1.77
CA ALA A 114 17.49 -12.50 -1.88
C ALA A 114 17.43 -11.09 -1.27
N GLU A 115 16.43 -10.28 -1.60
CA GLU A 115 16.25 -8.94 -1.03
C GLU A 115 16.07 -8.97 0.51
N THR A 116 15.27 -9.92 1.01
CA THR A 116 15.11 -10.08 2.47
C THR A 116 16.37 -10.57 3.15
N THR A 117 17.12 -11.47 2.51
CA THR A 117 18.41 -11.95 3.05
C THR A 117 19.46 -10.84 3.04
N GLU A 118 19.53 -10.03 1.98
CA GLU A 118 20.44 -8.89 1.89
C GLU A 118 20.13 -7.83 2.96
N SER A 119 18.85 -7.52 3.19
CA SER A 119 18.43 -6.64 4.28
C SER A 119 18.84 -7.17 5.65
N MET A 120 18.66 -8.48 5.89
CA MET A 120 19.07 -9.13 7.14
C MET A 120 20.60 -9.12 7.31
N LEU A 121 21.36 -9.34 6.24
CA LEU A 121 22.83 -9.28 6.28
C LEU A 121 23.31 -7.86 6.59
N ASN A 122 22.75 -6.84 5.94
CA ASN A 122 23.10 -5.44 6.22
C ASN A 122 22.79 -5.04 7.68
N GLN A 123 21.69 -5.53 8.25
CA GLN A 123 21.37 -5.32 9.66
C GLN A 123 22.36 -6.04 10.59
N ALA A 124 22.73 -7.29 10.25
CA ALA A 124 23.71 -8.03 11.02
C ALA A 124 25.09 -7.36 10.98
N ASP A 125 25.54 -6.90 9.82
CA ASP A 125 26.81 -6.19 9.67
C ASP A 125 26.82 -4.87 10.45
N ALA A 126 25.71 -4.12 10.45
CA ALA A 126 25.58 -2.90 11.25
C ALA A 126 25.64 -3.20 12.77
N GLU A 127 25.04 -4.30 13.21
CA GLU A 127 25.08 -4.71 14.62
C GLU A 127 26.47 -5.21 15.02
N ILE A 128 27.17 -5.94 14.15
CA ILE A 128 28.55 -6.36 14.36
C ILE A 128 29.44 -5.13 14.54
N ALA A 129 29.36 -4.16 13.63
CA ALA A 129 30.15 -2.93 13.73
C ALA A 129 29.86 -2.13 15.02
N ARG A 130 28.61 -2.15 15.49
CA ARG A 130 28.24 -1.53 16.78
C ARG A 130 28.90 -2.25 17.96
N LEU A 131 28.84 -3.58 17.98
CA LEU A 131 29.42 -4.41 19.04
C LEU A 131 30.95 -4.33 19.05
N GLU A 132 31.61 -4.30 17.89
CA GLU A 132 33.06 -4.12 17.79
C GLU A 132 33.49 -2.79 18.42
N LYS A 133 32.75 -1.70 18.15
CA LYS A 133 33.03 -0.40 18.74
C LYS A 133 32.82 -0.37 20.26
N GLU A 134 31.79 -1.06 20.77
CA GLU A 134 31.57 -1.19 22.21
C GLU A 134 32.66 -2.01 22.89
N LEU A 135 33.12 -3.08 22.24
CA LEU A 135 34.20 -3.92 22.75
C LEU A 135 35.51 -3.13 22.84
N GLU A 136 35.85 -2.36 21.80
CA GLU A 136 37.07 -1.55 21.80
C GLU A 136 37.05 -0.48 22.91
N ALA A 137 35.90 0.16 23.14
CA ALA A 137 35.74 1.11 24.24
C ALA A 137 35.92 0.46 25.63
N GLU A 138 35.40 -0.76 25.83
CA GLU A 138 35.56 -1.48 27.09
C GLU A 138 37.01 -1.95 27.29
N ASP A 139 37.70 -2.37 26.23
CA ASP A 139 39.11 -2.75 26.27
C ASP A 139 40.01 -1.55 26.63
N GLU A 140 39.74 -0.37 26.07
CA GLU A 140 40.42 0.88 26.43
C GLU A 140 40.22 1.23 27.91
N GLU A 141 38.98 1.18 28.38
CA GLU A 141 38.64 1.46 29.79
C GLU A 141 39.29 0.44 30.74
N LEU A 142 39.33 -0.83 30.36
CA LEU A 142 39.95 -1.89 31.14
C LEU A 142 41.48 -1.71 31.19
N ALA A 143 42.11 -1.30 30.08
CA ALA A 143 43.52 -0.94 30.05
C ALA A 143 43.80 0.27 30.97
N HIS A 144 42.94 1.29 30.95
CA HIS A 144 43.05 2.46 31.81
C HIS A 144 42.95 2.08 33.30
N ARG A 145 41.96 1.27 33.69
CA ARG A 145 41.80 0.78 35.06
C ARG A 145 43.00 -0.02 35.54
N LYS A 146 43.58 -0.87 34.68
CA LYS A 146 44.82 -1.61 34.98
C LYS A 146 45.99 -0.68 35.25
N GLN A 147 46.12 0.40 34.48
CA GLN A 147 47.16 1.41 34.71
C GLN A 147 46.97 2.12 36.06
N ILE A 148 45.75 2.59 36.37
CA ILE A 148 45.44 3.23 37.66
C ILE A 148 45.77 2.30 38.83
N LEU A 149 45.38 1.02 38.74
CA LEU A 149 45.70 0.04 39.78
C LEU A 149 47.21 -0.09 40.01
N LYS A 150 48.00 -0.15 38.94
CA LYS A 150 49.46 -0.21 39.03
C LYS A 150 50.04 1.02 39.72
N GLU A 151 49.57 2.21 39.35
CA GLU A 151 49.99 3.48 39.96
C GLU A 151 49.61 3.52 41.46
N LEU A 152 48.39 3.12 41.81
CA LEU A 152 47.93 3.02 43.20
C LEU A 152 48.77 2.03 44.01
N THR A 153 49.09 0.86 43.46
CA THR A 153 49.98 -0.12 44.10
C THR A 153 51.35 0.51 44.40
N THR A 154 51.96 1.19 43.43
CA THR A 154 53.24 1.88 43.64
C THR A 154 53.16 2.96 44.73
N VAL A 155 52.07 3.74 44.78
CA VAL A 155 51.87 4.74 45.85
C VAL A 155 51.75 4.09 47.21
N VAL A 156 50.97 3.01 47.33
CA VAL A 156 50.79 2.25 48.57
C VAL A 156 52.13 1.65 49.03
N GLU A 157 52.88 1.01 48.14
CA GLU A 157 54.21 0.46 48.44
C GLU A 157 55.17 1.55 48.93
N SER A 158 55.19 2.70 48.25
CA SER A 158 56.02 3.84 48.66
C SER A 158 55.64 4.37 50.05
N GLN A 159 54.35 4.48 50.35
CA GLN A 159 53.87 4.92 51.67
C GLN A 159 54.19 3.89 52.76
N GLN A 160 54.01 2.59 52.49
CA GLN A 160 54.39 1.51 53.40
C GLN A 160 55.89 1.56 53.72
N GLN A 161 56.73 1.76 52.71
CA GLN A 161 58.18 1.87 52.90
C GLN A 161 58.57 3.08 53.75
N LYS A 162 57.93 4.25 53.53
CA LYS A 162 58.11 5.44 54.37
C LYS A 162 57.72 5.18 55.83
N LEU A 163 56.59 4.51 56.07
CA LEU A 163 56.13 4.16 57.41
C LEU A 163 57.09 3.20 58.10
N TRP A 164 57.59 2.18 57.40
CA TRP A 164 58.60 1.27 57.93
C TRP A 164 59.89 1.98 58.32
N ASN A 165 60.39 2.87 57.46
CA ASN A 165 61.61 3.62 57.72
C ASN A 165 61.43 4.61 58.91
N SER A 166 60.24 5.18 59.09
CA SER A 166 59.93 6.08 60.23
C SER A 166 59.70 5.35 61.55
N SER A 167 59.29 4.07 61.51
CA SER A 167 59.03 3.24 62.69
C SER A 167 60.30 2.55 63.21
N GLY A 168 61.35 2.45 62.38
CA GLY A 168 62.68 1.95 62.75
C GLY A 168 63.56 2.98 63.48
N THR A 169 63.24 4.26 63.43
CA THR A 169 64.04 5.34 64.04
C THR A 169 63.66 5.71 65.48
N ASN A 170 62.59 5.13 66.05
CA ASN A 170 62.17 5.37 67.45
C ASN A 170 62.71 4.32 68.44
N LYS A 171 63.76 3.57 68.07
CA LYS A 171 64.55 2.74 69.01
C LYS A 171 65.99 3.26 69.05
N ALA A 172 66.19 4.34 69.80
CA ALA A 172 67.47 4.75 70.36
C ALA A 172 67.22 5.29 71.76
#